data_AF-A0ABD4ZSM3-F1
#
_entry.id   AF-A0ABD4ZSM3-F1
#
_cell.length_a   1.000
_cell.length_b   1.000
_cell.length_c   1.000
_cell.angle_alpha   90.00
_cell.angle_beta   90.00
_cell.angle_gamma   90.00
#
_symmetry.space_group_name_H-M   'P 1'
#
loop_
_entity.id
_entity.type
_entity.pdbx_description
1 polymer ?
#
loop_
_entity_poly.entity_id
_entity_poly.type
_entity_poly.pdbx_seq_one_letter_code
_entity_poly.pdbx_strand_id
1 'polypeptide(L)'
;MKAVATAYVPELNKDVYVATLKRHKVLLNEEQSVIAKDCTSCGNMYTLNEFYKDKYNLFNRTFTCKYCRAKVGKKFREQNPRYYRRYLLENREKALEESRKWYRNNPDRAALYYSRHAEKRQQSLEQSLPEDKQYIEQIHQVKKCVITGVTEELALDHVMPIAVGYWGNSKGNLMWLYSRLNTSKGSANVFQWMEEMEQERLDYLLPESVTMTIEEFKEKLLLALTAKAEELDLSLEQYKQKYNEEYFGSGVEI
;
A
#
# COMPACT_ATOMS: atom_id res chain seq x y z
N MET A 1 6.36 -8.46 47.01
CA MET A 1 5.85 -9.42 46.00
C MET A 1 6.09 -10.81 46.55
N LYS A 2 5.09 -11.71 46.52
CA LYS A 2 5.33 -13.13 46.78
C LYS A 2 5.32 -13.83 45.42
N ALA A 3 6.46 -14.35 44.97
CA ALA A 3 6.51 -15.25 43.82
C ALA A 3 5.67 -16.49 44.17
N VAL A 4 4.77 -16.89 43.26
CA VAL A 4 3.73 -17.89 43.55
C VAL A 4 4.09 -19.25 42.96
N ALA A 5 4.91 -19.29 41.91
CA ALA A 5 5.41 -20.51 41.28
C ALA A 5 6.67 -20.23 40.43
N THR A 6 7.53 -21.24 40.25
CA THR A 6 8.61 -21.27 39.25
C THR A 6 8.14 -22.01 38.00
N ALA A 7 8.58 -21.56 36.83
CA ALA A 7 8.33 -22.22 35.55
C ALA A 7 9.60 -22.17 34.69
N TYR A 8 9.91 -23.25 34.01
CA TYR A 8 11.00 -23.27 33.02
C TYR A 8 10.48 -22.80 31.66
N VAL A 9 11.17 -21.85 31.02
CA VAL A 9 10.82 -21.36 29.67
C VAL A 9 11.90 -21.85 28.68
N PRO A 10 11.61 -22.87 27.87
CA PRO A 10 12.58 -23.47 26.94
C PRO A 10 13.22 -22.48 25.99
N GLU A 11 12.45 -21.50 25.49
CA GLU A 11 12.91 -20.49 24.54
C GLU A 11 13.91 -19.51 25.14
N LEU A 12 13.93 -19.38 26.47
CA LEU A 12 14.88 -18.55 27.20
C LEU A 12 15.99 -19.36 27.87
N ASN A 13 15.87 -20.70 27.87
CA ASN A 13 16.75 -21.64 28.57
C ASN A 13 16.98 -21.25 30.05
N LYS A 14 15.94 -20.78 30.73
CA LYS A 14 16.01 -20.23 32.10
C LYS A 14 14.73 -20.48 32.88
N ASP A 15 14.89 -20.58 34.19
CA ASP A 15 13.78 -20.54 35.14
C ASP A 15 13.25 -19.11 35.27
N VAL A 16 11.93 -18.96 35.24
CA VAL A 16 11.23 -17.70 35.48
C VAL A 16 10.31 -17.87 36.69
N TYR A 17 10.12 -16.77 37.41
CA TYR A 17 9.17 -16.74 38.51
C TYR A 17 7.87 -16.11 38.04
N VAL A 18 6.76 -16.78 38.32
CA VAL A 18 5.41 -16.28 38.05
C VAL A 18 4.90 -15.56 39.28
N ALA A 19 4.47 -14.31 39.10
CA ALA A 19 3.83 -13.53 40.15
C ALA A 19 2.61 -12.79 39.61
N THR A 20 1.75 -12.38 40.54
CA THR A 20 0.62 -11.48 40.23
C THR A 20 0.90 -10.12 40.83
N LEU A 21 0.87 -9.09 39.97
CA LEU A 21 1.04 -7.70 40.34
C LEU A 21 -0.22 -6.91 40.03
N LYS A 22 -0.90 -6.46 41.09
CA LYS A 22 -2.26 -5.92 41.01
C LYS A 22 -3.19 -6.95 40.35
N ARG A 23 -3.51 -6.74 39.07
CA ARG A 23 -4.37 -7.60 38.25
C ARG A 23 -3.63 -8.32 37.11
N HIS A 24 -2.30 -8.17 37.05
CA HIS A 24 -1.48 -8.64 35.94
C HIS A 24 -0.67 -9.85 36.36
N LYS A 25 -0.66 -10.89 35.54
CA LYS A 25 0.35 -11.95 35.61
C LYS A 25 1.66 -11.42 35.04
N VAL A 26 2.77 -11.64 35.74
CA VAL A 26 4.11 -11.24 35.32
C VAL A 26 5.09 -12.39 35.40
N LEU A 27 6.09 -12.37 34.53
CA LEU A 27 7.29 -13.21 34.65
C LEU A 27 8.44 -12.35 35.16
N LEU A 28 9.16 -12.88 36.13
CA LEU A 28 10.36 -12.28 36.72
C LEU A 28 11.58 -13.14 36.36
N ASN A 29 12.73 -12.50 36.14
CA ASN A 29 14.02 -13.19 36.06
C ASN A 29 14.55 -13.53 37.47
N GLU A 30 15.73 -14.16 37.52
CA GLU A 30 16.47 -14.50 38.76
C GLU A 30 16.71 -13.29 39.68
N GLU A 31 16.90 -12.11 39.10
CA GLU A 31 17.09 -10.84 39.83
C GLU A 31 15.76 -10.20 40.28
N GLN A 32 14.64 -10.92 40.17
CA GLN A 32 13.29 -10.45 40.48
C GLN A 32 12.85 -9.21 39.65
N SER A 33 13.47 -9.00 38.49
CA SER A 33 13.07 -7.98 37.53
C SER A 33 12.00 -8.51 36.57
N VAL A 34 10.97 -7.70 36.31
CA VAL A 34 9.85 -8.09 35.41
C VAL A 34 10.32 -8.09 33.96
N ILE A 35 10.22 -9.24 33.29
CA ILE A 35 10.62 -9.42 31.89
C ILE A 35 9.42 -9.53 30.94
N ALA A 36 8.28 -10.01 31.43
CA ALA A 36 7.06 -10.20 30.66
C ALA A 36 5.81 -9.97 31.51
N LYS A 37 4.70 -9.67 30.83
CA LYS A 37 3.39 -9.55 31.45
C LYS A 37 2.27 -10.00 30.53
N ASP A 38 1.10 -10.23 31.12
CA ASP A 38 -0.12 -10.54 30.39
C ASP A 38 -0.70 -9.32 29.66
N CYS A 39 -1.31 -9.59 28.51
CA CYS A 39 -2.17 -8.65 27.82
C CYS A 39 -3.59 -8.74 28.36
N THR A 40 -4.17 -7.63 28.82
CA THR A 40 -5.55 -7.62 29.37
C THR A 40 -6.64 -7.83 28.33
N SER A 41 -6.29 -7.84 27.04
CA SER A 41 -7.25 -8.04 25.94
C SER A 41 -7.26 -9.47 25.43
N CYS A 42 -6.10 -10.11 25.25
CA CYS A 42 -6.02 -11.48 24.75
C CYS A 42 -5.58 -12.52 25.79
N GLY A 43 -5.17 -12.10 26.99
CA GLY A 43 -4.71 -13.00 28.06
C GLY A 43 -3.28 -13.56 27.88
N ASN A 44 -2.70 -13.44 26.70
CA ASN A 44 -1.36 -13.98 26.41
C ASN A 44 -0.25 -13.21 27.12
N MET A 45 0.82 -13.93 27.46
CA MET A 45 2.05 -13.38 28.02
C MET A 45 2.98 -12.87 26.91
N TYR A 46 3.49 -11.65 27.05
CA TYR A 46 4.51 -11.12 26.15
C TYR A 46 5.60 -10.37 26.91
N THR A 47 6.78 -10.25 26.31
CA THR A 47 7.84 -9.40 26.85
C THR A 47 7.41 -7.94 26.88
N LEU A 48 8.03 -7.13 27.75
CA LEU A 48 7.67 -5.71 27.89
C LEU A 48 7.84 -4.89 26.59
N ASN A 49 8.62 -5.37 25.63
CA ASN A 49 8.80 -4.73 24.33
C ASN A 49 7.60 -4.90 23.40
N GLU A 50 6.74 -5.89 23.65
CA GLU A 50 5.51 -6.11 22.89
C GLU A 50 4.35 -5.21 23.35
N PHE A 51 4.62 -4.26 24.23
CA PHE A 51 3.68 -3.25 24.71
C PHE A 51 4.22 -1.85 24.37
N TYR A 52 3.32 -0.89 24.16
CA TYR A 52 3.73 0.49 23.91
C TYR A 52 4.20 1.16 25.20
N LYS A 53 5.11 2.13 25.08
CA LYS A 53 5.56 2.96 26.21
C LYS A 53 4.40 3.81 26.71
N ASP A 54 4.19 3.81 28.02
CA ASP A 54 3.16 4.61 28.69
C ASP A 54 3.58 4.88 30.13
N LYS A 55 4.00 6.12 30.41
CA LYS A 55 4.57 6.53 31.70
C LYS A 55 3.60 6.46 32.89
N TYR A 56 2.30 6.32 32.64
CA TYR A 56 1.28 6.31 33.69
C TYR A 56 0.92 4.89 34.12
N ASN A 57 1.29 3.88 33.33
CA ASN A 57 0.90 2.49 33.54
C ASN A 57 2.04 1.65 34.14
N LEU A 58 1.67 0.48 34.67
CA LEU A 58 2.60 -0.45 35.28
C LEU A 58 3.73 -0.81 34.29
N PHE A 59 4.98 -0.71 34.77
CA PHE A 59 6.22 -0.89 34.00
C PHE A 59 6.46 0.12 32.88
N ASN A 60 5.82 1.30 32.94
CA ASN A 60 5.84 2.28 31.87
C ASN A 60 5.36 1.68 30.53
N ARG A 61 4.40 0.77 30.59
CA ARG A 61 3.87 0.01 29.44
C ARG A 61 2.36 -0.09 29.48
N THR A 62 1.73 -0.03 28.31
CA THR A 62 0.29 -0.22 28.14
C THR A 62 -0.18 -1.58 28.65
N PHE A 63 -1.45 -1.71 29.03
CA PHE A 63 -2.02 -3.00 29.47
C PHE A 63 -2.34 -3.96 28.33
N THR A 64 -2.48 -3.43 27.11
CA THR A 64 -2.74 -4.21 25.89
C THR A 64 -1.49 -4.30 25.03
N CYS A 65 -1.27 -5.47 24.43
CA CYS A 65 -0.12 -5.72 23.55
C CYS A 65 -0.29 -5.01 22.19
N LYS A 66 0.83 -4.86 21.48
CA LYS A 66 0.90 -4.26 20.14
C LYS A 66 -0.03 -4.96 19.14
N TYR A 67 -0.16 -6.29 19.22
CA TYR A 67 -1.03 -7.08 18.34
C TYR A 67 -2.51 -6.72 18.53
N CYS A 68 -2.99 -6.68 19.77
CA CYS A 68 -4.38 -6.30 20.06
C CYS A 68 -4.67 -4.86 19.60
N ARG A 69 -3.75 -3.93 19.87
CA ARG A 69 -3.92 -2.54 19.39
C ARG A 69 -3.88 -2.43 17.88
N ALA A 70 -3.04 -3.21 17.20
CA ALA A 70 -2.98 -3.24 15.74
C ALA A 70 -4.32 -3.69 15.14
N LYS A 71 -4.98 -4.70 15.73
CA LYS A 71 -6.32 -5.15 15.33
C LYS A 71 -7.37 -4.06 15.48
N VAL A 72 -7.38 -3.37 16.63
CA VAL A 72 -8.30 -2.24 16.86
C VAL A 72 -8.05 -1.11 15.84
N GLY A 73 -6.78 -0.77 15.60
CA GLY A 73 -6.41 0.24 14.61
C GLY A 73 -6.79 -0.16 13.18
N LYS A 74 -6.66 -1.44 12.82
CA LYS A 74 -7.10 -1.98 11.52
C LYS A 74 -8.61 -1.82 11.35
N LYS A 75 -9.39 -2.29 12.33
CA LYS A 75 -10.85 -2.17 12.31
C LYS A 75 -11.32 -0.72 12.21
N PHE A 76 -10.67 0.18 12.96
CA PHE A 76 -11.01 1.59 12.90
C PHE A 76 -10.69 2.21 11.52
N ARG A 77 -9.58 1.82 10.87
CA ARG A 77 -9.29 2.21 9.47
C ARG A 77 -10.35 1.75 8.48
N GLU A 78 -10.73 0.49 8.57
CA GLU A 78 -11.75 -0.11 7.69
C GLU A 78 -13.12 0.54 7.86
N GLN A 79 -13.47 0.91 9.09
CA GLN A 79 -14.77 1.53 9.40
C GLN A 79 -14.80 3.04 9.12
N ASN A 80 -13.64 3.70 9.02
CA ASN A 80 -13.55 5.15 8.88
C ASN A 80 -12.67 5.59 7.70
N PRO A 81 -12.90 5.07 6.47
CA PRO A 81 -12.05 5.38 5.32
C PRO A 81 -12.00 6.89 5.02
N ARG A 82 -13.13 7.59 5.18
CA ARG A 82 -13.23 9.05 4.98
C ARG A 82 -12.40 9.86 5.98
N TYR A 83 -12.34 9.43 7.23
CA TYR A 83 -11.51 10.08 8.25
C TYR A 83 -10.03 10.02 7.85
N TYR A 84 -9.56 8.82 7.46
CA TYR A 84 -8.17 8.62 7.08
C TYR A 84 -7.82 9.34 5.79
N ARG A 85 -8.73 9.36 4.82
CA ARG A 85 -8.57 10.18 3.62
C ARG A 85 -8.33 11.63 4.01
N ARG A 86 -9.23 12.24 4.76
CA ARG A 86 -9.11 13.64 5.21
C ARG A 86 -7.82 13.89 5.97
N TYR A 87 -7.47 13.02 6.91
CA TYR A 87 -6.22 13.10 7.65
C TYR A 87 -5.00 13.13 6.72
N LEU A 88 -4.95 12.28 5.69
CA LEU A 88 -3.87 12.27 4.70
C LEU A 88 -3.84 13.56 3.85
N LEU A 89 -5.00 14.13 3.52
CA LEU A 89 -5.09 15.42 2.81
C LEU A 89 -4.48 16.54 3.65
N GLU A 90 -4.96 16.68 4.89
CA GLU A 90 -4.57 17.74 5.82
C GLU A 90 -3.09 17.62 6.26
N ASN A 91 -2.55 16.40 6.30
CA ASN A 91 -1.18 16.13 6.75
C ASN A 91 -0.22 15.81 5.61
N ARG A 92 -0.60 16.10 4.36
CA ARG A 92 0.16 15.73 3.16
C ARG A 92 1.61 16.23 3.21
N GLU A 93 1.80 17.53 3.46
CA GLU A 93 3.14 18.12 3.45
C GLU A 93 4.04 17.52 4.51
N LYS A 94 3.49 17.32 5.71
CA LYS A 94 4.19 16.68 6.82
C LYS A 94 4.60 15.24 6.47
N ALA A 95 3.69 14.46 5.87
CA ALA A 95 3.99 13.09 5.45
C ALA A 95 5.09 13.05 4.38
N LEU A 96 5.06 13.98 3.42
CA LEU A 96 6.10 14.12 2.39
C LEU A 96 7.45 14.51 3.01
N GLU A 97 7.45 15.43 3.97
CA GLU A 97 8.68 15.85 4.66
C GLU A 97 9.29 14.70 5.49
N GLU A 98 8.47 13.97 6.24
CA GLU A 98 8.89 12.80 7.00
C GLU A 98 9.44 11.70 6.09
N SER A 99 8.78 11.45 4.96
CA SER A 99 9.27 10.53 3.93
C SER A 99 10.66 10.96 3.41
N ARG A 100 10.82 12.23 3.02
CA ARG A 100 12.12 12.79 2.59
C ARG A 100 13.20 12.65 3.67
N LYS A 101 12.86 12.89 4.95
CA LYS A 101 13.78 12.68 6.08
C LYS A 101 14.18 11.21 6.21
N TRP A 102 13.22 10.29 6.07
CA TRP A 102 13.50 8.86 6.14
C TRP A 102 14.46 8.41 5.05
N TYR A 103 14.24 8.81 3.79
CA TYR A 103 15.13 8.47 2.68
C TYR A 103 16.55 9.02 2.88
N ARG A 104 16.68 10.28 3.34
CA ARG A 104 17.99 10.87 3.65
C ARG A 104 18.73 10.13 4.76
N ASN A 105 18.00 9.65 5.77
CA ASN A 105 18.59 8.99 6.93
C ASN A 105 18.78 7.47 6.74
N ASN A 106 18.23 6.88 5.67
CA ASN A 106 18.25 5.43 5.45
C ASN A 106 18.61 5.09 3.97
N PRO A 107 19.73 5.60 3.43
CA PRO A 107 20.09 5.41 2.02
C PRO A 107 20.24 3.92 1.66
N ASP A 108 20.85 3.10 2.52
CA ASP A 108 21.05 1.67 2.26
C ASP A 108 19.74 0.90 2.17
N ARG A 109 18.76 1.25 3.03
CA ARG A 109 17.44 0.63 2.99
C ARG A 109 16.68 1.02 1.74
N ALA A 110 16.82 2.27 1.30
CA ALA A 110 16.24 2.73 0.05
C ALA A 110 16.86 2.00 -1.15
N ALA A 111 18.19 1.87 -1.19
CA ALA A 111 18.90 1.13 -2.24
C ALA A 111 18.43 -0.33 -2.32
N LEU A 112 18.33 -1.02 -1.18
CA LEU A 112 17.81 -2.40 -1.12
C LEU A 112 16.36 -2.49 -1.63
N TYR A 113 15.52 -1.53 -1.25
CA TYR A 113 14.14 -1.44 -1.74
C TYR A 113 14.10 -1.29 -3.27
N TYR A 114 14.90 -0.37 -3.83
CA TYR A 114 14.97 -0.16 -5.27
C TYR A 114 15.53 -1.38 -6.01
N SER A 115 16.55 -2.06 -5.46
CA SER A 115 17.10 -3.30 -6.05
C SER A 115 16.03 -4.38 -6.18
N ARG A 116 15.28 -4.64 -5.10
CA ARG A 116 14.18 -5.63 -5.11
C ARG A 116 13.08 -5.26 -6.09
N HIS A 117 12.75 -3.96 -6.21
CA HIS A 117 11.78 -3.48 -7.19
C HIS A 117 12.28 -3.65 -8.62
N ALA A 118 13.56 -3.41 -8.88
CA ALA A 118 14.19 -3.61 -10.19
C ALA A 118 14.19 -5.09 -10.59
N GLU A 119 14.52 -6.00 -9.67
CA GLU A 119 14.45 -7.45 -9.89
C GLU A 119 13.04 -7.91 -10.27
N LYS A 120 12.03 -7.49 -9.51
CA LYS A 120 10.62 -7.80 -9.83
C LYS A 120 10.19 -7.24 -11.18
N ARG A 121 10.63 -6.02 -11.51
CA ARG A 121 10.37 -5.41 -12.81
C ARG A 121 11.00 -6.23 -13.92
N GLN A 122 12.24 -6.68 -13.74
CA GLN A 122 12.96 -7.50 -14.72
C GLN A 122 12.25 -8.82 -14.98
N GLN A 123 11.82 -9.52 -13.93
CA GLN A 123 11.07 -10.79 -14.04
C GLN A 123 9.75 -10.61 -14.80
N SER A 124 9.04 -9.51 -14.55
CA SER A 124 7.81 -9.24 -15.29
C SER A 124 8.08 -8.86 -16.75
N LEU A 125 9.15 -8.10 -17.02
CA LEU A 125 9.57 -7.78 -18.40
C LEU A 125 9.94 -9.05 -19.19
N GLU A 126 10.57 -10.04 -18.56
CA GLU A 126 10.89 -11.34 -19.19
C GLU A 126 9.65 -12.11 -19.62
N GLN A 127 8.51 -11.90 -18.94
CA GLN A 127 7.25 -12.55 -19.23
C GLN A 127 6.33 -11.68 -20.12
N SER A 128 6.64 -10.41 -20.26
CA SER A 128 5.86 -9.46 -21.06
C SER A 128 6.11 -9.63 -22.55
N LEU A 129 5.13 -9.25 -23.37
CA LEU A 129 5.29 -9.08 -24.81
C LEU A 129 6.49 -8.15 -25.12
N PRO A 130 7.20 -8.36 -26.25
CA PRO A 130 8.32 -7.53 -26.64
C PRO A 130 7.96 -6.03 -26.66
N GLU A 131 8.91 -5.18 -26.26
CA GLU A 131 8.72 -3.72 -26.38
C GLU A 131 8.51 -3.32 -27.84
N ASP A 132 7.38 -2.69 -28.14
CA ASP A 132 7.14 -2.05 -29.44
C ASP A 132 7.83 -0.68 -29.43
N LYS A 133 9.15 -0.68 -29.71
CA LYS A 133 9.99 0.53 -29.70
C LYS A 133 9.44 1.64 -30.60
N GLN A 134 8.93 1.28 -31.77
CA GLN A 134 8.35 2.24 -32.70
C GLN A 134 7.10 2.89 -32.12
N TYR A 135 6.24 2.11 -31.47
CA TYR A 135 5.06 2.64 -30.80
C TYR A 135 5.41 3.51 -29.59
N ILE A 136 6.44 3.13 -28.81
CA ILE A 136 6.95 3.96 -27.71
C ILE A 136 7.40 5.33 -28.26
N GLU A 137 8.16 5.37 -29.35
CA GLU A 137 8.56 6.63 -29.98
C GLU A 137 7.35 7.47 -30.43
N GLN A 138 6.32 6.84 -31.00
CA GLN A 138 5.09 7.51 -31.42
C GLN A 138 4.32 8.10 -30.23
N ILE A 139 4.12 7.35 -29.15
CA ILE A 139 3.37 7.85 -27.98
C ILE A 139 4.12 8.99 -27.27
N HIS A 140 5.45 9.05 -27.39
CA HIS A 140 6.23 10.19 -26.90
C HIS A 140 6.01 11.49 -27.69
N GLN A 141 5.54 11.42 -28.94
CA GLN A 141 5.21 12.61 -29.74
C GLN A 141 3.94 13.31 -29.25
N VAL A 142 3.04 12.58 -28.59
CA VAL A 142 1.77 13.09 -28.06
C VAL A 142 1.76 13.00 -26.53
N LYS A 143 2.75 13.65 -25.91
CA LYS A 143 2.96 13.61 -24.45
C LYS A 143 2.00 14.53 -23.69
N LYS A 144 0.76 14.09 -23.51
CA LYS A 144 -0.28 14.76 -22.70
C LYS A 144 -1.12 13.74 -21.92
N CYS A 145 -1.60 14.09 -20.74
CA CYS A 145 -2.51 13.21 -20.00
C CYS A 145 -3.79 12.98 -20.79
N VAL A 146 -4.18 11.72 -21.00
CA VAL A 146 -5.40 11.37 -21.74
C VAL A 146 -6.70 11.78 -21.03
N ILE A 147 -6.64 11.97 -19.71
CA ILE A 147 -7.77 12.37 -18.87
C ILE A 147 -7.79 13.89 -18.67
N THR A 148 -6.71 14.46 -18.13
CA THR A 148 -6.70 15.87 -17.71
C THR A 148 -6.21 16.83 -18.81
N GLY A 149 -5.58 16.32 -19.86
CA GLY A 149 -5.00 17.13 -20.94
C GLY A 149 -3.69 17.85 -20.58
N VAL A 150 -3.24 17.81 -19.33
CA VAL A 150 -1.99 18.47 -18.92
C VAL A 150 -0.77 17.84 -19.57
N THR A 151 0.29 18.61 -19.73
CA THR A 151 1.55 18.20 -20.39
C THR A 151 2.71 18.02 -19.40
N GLU A 152 2.51 18.40 -18.15
CA GLU A 152 3.52 18.34 -17.07
C GLU A 152 3.20 17.25 -16.06
N GLU A 153 4.22 16.84 -15.29
CA GLU A 153 4.13 15.79 -14.27
C GLU A 153 3.44 14.51 -14.78
N LEU A 154 3.84 14.06 -15.96
CA LEU A 154 3.25 12.88 -16.60
C LEU A 154 4.04 11.61 -16.29
N ALA A 155 3.30 10.50 -16.17
CA ALA A 155 3.83 9.14 -16.11
C ALA A 155 3.23 8.32 -17.25
N LEU A 156 4.06 7.44 -17.83
CA LEU A 156 3.59 6.48 -18.83
C LEU A 156 2.96 5.31 -18.07
N ASP A 157 1.64 5.23 -18.14
CA ASP A 157 0.84 4.21 -17.47
C ASP A 157 0.75 2.94 -18.31
N HIS A 158 0.78 1.81 -17.61
CA HIS A 158 0.39 0.51 -18.14
C HIS A 158 -1.06 0.24 -17.75
N VAL A 159 -1.95 0.25 -18.74
CA VAL A 159 -3.38 0.00 -18.55
C VAL A 159 -3.56 -1.34 -17.84
N MET A 160 -2.95 -2.39 -18.36
CA MET A 160 -2.68 -3.67 -17.69
C MET A 160 -1.34 -3.56 -16.94
N PRO A 161 -1.35 -3.57 -15.59
CA PRO A 161 -0.13 -3.44 -14.81
C PRO A 161 0.88 -4.55 -15.13
N ILE A 162 2.14 -4.16 -15.23
CA ILE A 162 3.30 -5.08 -15.32
C ILE A 162 3.28 -6.15 -14.22
N ALA A 163 2.77 -5.83 -13.03
CA ALA A 163 2.73 -6.78 -11.91
C ALA A 163 1.73 -7.94 -12.09
N VAL A 164 0.80 -7.84 -13.05
CA VAL A 164 -0.35 -8.76 -13.18
C VAL A 164 -0.45 -9.38 -14.58
N GLY A 165 -0.13 -8.62 -15.63
CA GLY A 165 -0.32 -9.07 -17.00
C GLY A 165 0.93 -8.95 -17.87
N TYR A 166 0.86 -9.59 -19.03
CA TYR A 166 1.99 -9.74 -19.96
C TYR A 166 1.95 -8.76 -21.12
N TRP A 167 1.13 -7.71 -21.05
CA TRP A 167 0.91 -6.81 -22.18
C TRP A 167 2.14 -5.93 -22.46
N GLY A 168 3.01 -5.69 -21.47
CA GLY A 168 4.28 -5.01 -21.68
C GLY A 168 4.17 -3.59 -22.23
N ASN A 169 5.23 -3.13 -22.89
CA ASN A 169 5.28 -1.82 -23.55
C ASN A 169 4.77 -1.92 -24.99
N SER A 170 3.46 -2.09 -25.18
CA SER A 170 2.85 -2.30 -26.48
C SER A 170 1.66 -1.38 -26.76
N LYS A 171 1.20 -1.41 -28.01
CA LYS A 171 -0.13 -0.95 -28.40
C LYS A 171 -1.21 -1.52 -27.49
N GLY A 172 -2.25 -0.72 -27.23
CA GLY A 172 -3.33 -1.07 -26.34
C GLY A 172 -3.00 -1.09 -24.84
N ASN A 173 -1.72 -1.00 -24.44
CA ASN A 173 -1.34 -1.04 -23.03
C ASN A 173 -0.74 0.26 -22.48
N LEU A 174 -0.29 1.18 -23.34
CA LEU A 174 0.36 2.41 -22.89
C LEU A 174 -0.53 3.63 -23.06
N MET A 175 -0.59 4.47 -22.00
CA MET A 175 -1.19 5.79 -22.07
C MET A 175 -0.50 6.78 -21.13
N TRP A 176 -0.44 8.06 -21.51
CA TRP A 176 0.06 9.10 -20.62
C TRP A 176 -1.01 9.47 -19.60
N LEU A 177 -0.66 9.38 -18.31
CA LEU A 177 -1.49 9.84 -17.21
C LEU A 177 -0.74 10.90 -16.40
N TYR A 178 -1.51 11.81 -15.79
CA TYR A 178 -0.98 12.67 -14.74
C TYR A 178 -0.45 11.78 -13.61
N SER A 179 0.75 12.08 -13.10
CA SER A 179 1.52 11.18 -12.22
C SER A 179 0.75 10.76 -10.98
N ARG A 180 -0.10 11.64 -10.43
CA ARG A 180 -0.94 11.33 -9.26
C ARG A 180 -2.08 10.37 -9.60
N LEU A 181 -2.67 10.48 -10.79
CA LEU A 181 -3.66 9.51 -11.28
C LEU A 181 -3.01 8.15 -11.55
N ASN A 182 -1.85 8.11 -12.22
CA ASN A 182 -1.06 6.90 -12.42
C ASN A 182 -0.73 6.21 -11.09
N THR A 183 -0.25 6.98 -10.11
CA THR A 183 0.06 6.46 -8.76
C THR A 183 -1.19 5.94 -8.05
N SER A 184 -2.32 6.62 -8.22
CA SER A 184 -3.61 6.23 -7.64
C SER A 184 -4.16 4.93 -8.24
N LYS A 185 -3.94 4.71 -9.54
CA LYS A 185 -4.27 3.47 -10.24
C LYS A 185 -3.35 2.34 -9.78
N GLY A 186 -2.04 2.57 -9.81
CA GLY A 186 -1.04 1.58 -9.42
C GLY A 186 -1.24 0.24 -10.14
N SER A 187 -1.28 -0.85 -9.38
CA SER A 187 -1.54 -2.19 -9.91
C SER A 187 -3.02 -2.58 -9.95
N ALA A 188 -3.95 -1.66 -9.68
CA ALA A 188 -5.37 -1.98 -9.74
C ALA A 188 -5.85 -2.23 -11.17
N ASN A 189 -6.86 -3.07 -11.30
CA ASN A 189 -7.65 -3.25 -12.52
C ASN A 189 -8.22 -1.89 -12.92
N VAL A 190 -7.91 -1.42 -14.13
CA VAL A 190 -8.26 -0.06 -14.56
C VAL A 190 -9.77 0.21 -14.54
N PHE A 191 -10.59 -0.81 -14.83
CA PHE A 191 -12.04 -0.69 -14.84
C PHE A 191 -12.59 -0.63 -13.41
N GLN A 192 -12.06 -1.45 -12.49
CA GLN A 192 -12.44 -1.35 -11.08
C GLN A 192 -11.98 -0.01 -10.48
N TRP A 193 -10.76 0.42 -10.79
CA TRP A 193 -10.22 1.71 -10.36
C TRP A 193 -11.08 2.89 -10.82
N MET A 194 -11.59 2.83 -12.05
CA MET A 194 -12.54 3.80 -12.58
C MET A 194 -13.84 3.81 -11.78
N GLU A 195 -14.41 2.63 -11.50
CA GLU A 195 -15.70 2.54 -10.80
C GLU A 195 -15.62 2.95 -9.32
N GLU A 196 -14.52 2.62 -8.64
CA GLU A 196 -14.26 2.96 -7.24
C GLU A 196 -13.80 4.41 -7.03
N MET A 197 -13.55 5.15 -8.12
CA MET A 197 -13.19 6.56 -8.02
C MET A 197 -14.39 7.39 -7.52
N GLU A 198 -14.13 8.24 -6.53
CA GLU A 198 -15.13 9.17 -5.96
C GLU A 198 -14.70 10.61 -6.23
N GLN A 199 -15.65 11.55 -6.30
CA GLN A 199 -15.38 12.99 -6.56
C GLN A 199 -14.31 13.55 -5.63
N GLU A 200 -14.43 13.35 -4.32
CA GLU A 200 -13.44 13.83 -3.33
C GLU A 200 -12.03 13.24 -3.56
N ARG A 201 -11.93 12.01 -4.11
CA ARG A 201 -10.63 11.42 -4.51
C ARG A 201 -10.07 12.16 -5.70
N LEU A 202 -10.94 12.35 -6.69
CA LEU A 202 -10.59 12.91 -7.96
C LEU A 202 -10.08 14.33 -7.75
N ASP A 203 -10.83 15.16 -7.02
CA ASP A 203 -10.44 16.53 -6.67
C ASP A 203 -9.06 16.57 -5.99
N TYR A 204 -8.78 15.63 -5.10
CA TYR A 204 -7.45 15.54 -4.47
C TYR A 204 -6.34 15.19 -5.46
N LEU A 205 -6.63 14.31 -6.42
CA LEU A 205 -5.65 13.77 -7.35
C LEU A 205 -5.40 14.67 -8.56
N LEU A 206 -6.34 15.54 -8.90
CA LEU A 206 -6.20 16.45 -10.02
C LEU A 206 -5.15 17.54 -9.75
N PRO A 207 -4.51 18.06 -10.80
CA PRO A 207 -3.70 19.27 -10.68
C PRO A 207 -4.62 20.46 -10.40
N GLU A 208 -4.11 21.49 -9.72
CA GLU A 208 -4.88 22.69 -9.33
C GLU A 208 -5.50 23.43 -10.53
N SER A 209 -4.90 23.29 -11.71
CA SER A 209 -5.37 23.90 -12.96
C SER A 209 -6.54 23.15 -13.62
N VAL A 210 -6.99 22.03 -13.06
CA VAL A 210 -8.04 21.18 -13.66
C VAL A 210 -9.12 20.90 -12.64
N THR A 211 -10.36 21.27 -12.99
CA THR A 211 -11.58 20.86 -12.30
C THR A 211 -12.35 19.95 -13.23
N MET A 212 -12.85 18.83 -12.71
CA MET A 212 -13.57 17.83 -13.49
C MET A 212 -14.51 17.03 -12.59
N THR A 213 -15.70 16.72 -13.08
CA THR A 213 -16.64 15.86 -12.34
C THR A 213 -16.23 14.39 -12.44
N ILE A 214 -16.77 13.56 -11.55
CA ILE A 214 -16.52 12.12 -11.59
C ILE A 214 -17.08 11.49 -12.87
N GLU A 215 -18.20 11.99 -13.39
CA GLU A 215 -18.78 11.55 -14.66
C GLU A 215 -17.87 11.91 -15.84
N GLU A 216 -17.34 13.13 -15.89
CA GLU A 216 -16.39 13.56 -16.92
C GLU A 216 -15.09 12.74 -16.87
N PHE A 217 -14.61 12.42 -15.66
CA PHE A 217 -13.46 11.54 -15.47
C PHE A 217 -13.71 10.15 -16.05
N LYS A 218 -14.86 9.54 -15.71
CA LYS A 218 -15.23 8.20 -16.19
C LYS A 218 -15.39 8.20 -17.71
N GLU A 219 -16.04 9.21 -18.29
CA GLU A 219 -16.22 9.35 -19.73
C GLU A 219 -14.86 9.45 -20.45
N LYS A 220 -13.96 10.32 -19.98
CA LYS A 220 -12.64 10.50 -20.60
C LYS A 220 -11.76 9.27 -20.49
N LEU A 221 -11.79 8.59 -19.34
CA LEU A 221 -11.07 7.33 -19.17
C LEU A 221 -11.64 6.24 -20.09
N LEU A 222 -12.97 6.16 -20.23
CA LEU A 222 -13.62 5.21 -21.13
C LEU A 222 -13.24 5.49 -22.59
N LEU A 223 -13.23 6.75 -23.02
CA LEU A 223 -12.76 7.15 -24.36
C LEU A 223 -11.29 6.75 -24.58
N ALA A 224 -10.43 6.97 -23.59
CA ALA A 224 -9.04 6.55 -23.66
C ALA A 224 -8.91 5.02 -23.81
N LEU A 225 -9.67 4.24 -23.03
CA LEU A 225 -9.69 2.78 -23.09
C LEU A 225 -10.26 2.27 -24.42
N THR A 226 -11.25 2.93 -25.00
CA THR A 226 -11.75 2.61 -26.34
C THR A 226 -10.67 2.82 -27.40
N ALA A 227 -9.92 3.93 -27.35
CA ALA A 227 -8.80 4.13 -28.26
C ALA A 227 -7.70 3.07 -28.08
N LYS A 228 -7.46 2.59 -26.85
CA LYS A 228 -6.56 1.46 -26.60
C LYS A 228 -7.09 0.13 -27.16
N ALA A 229 -8.41 -0.08 -27.13
CA ALA A 229 -9.04 -1.25 -27.73
C ALA A 229 -8.90 -1.25 -29.26
N GLU A 230 -9.13 -0.09 -29.88
CA GLU A 230 -9.00 0.09 -31.34
C GLU A 230 -7.57 -0.14 -31.83
N GLU A 231 -6.54 0.20 -31.05
CA GLU A 231 -5.14 -0.13 -31.36
C GLU A 231 -4.85 -1.64 -31.47
N LEU A 232 -5.74 -2.48 -30.94
CA LEU A 232 -5.68 -3.93 -30.99
C LEU A 232 -6.76 -4.55 -31.89
N ASP A 233 -7.46 -3.73 -32.68
CA ASP A 233 -8.60 -4.13 -33.51
C ASP A 233 -9.73 -4.80 -32.71
N LEU A 234 -9.94 -4.35 -31.47
CA LEU A 234 -10.98 -4.85 -30.56
C LEU A 234 -12.04 -3.80 -30.30
N SER A 235 -13.28 -4.25 -30.06
CA SER A 235 -14.27 -3.42 -29.38
C SER A 235 -13.88 -3.23 -27.90
N LEU A 236 -14.41 -2.17 -27.27
CA LEU A 236 -14.18 -1.92 -25.84
C LEU A 236 -14.61 -3.11 -24.96
N GLU A 237 -15.71 -3.78 -25.30
CA GLU A 237 -16.18 -4.96 -24.56
C GLU A 237 -15.24 -6.16 -24.73
N GLN A 238 -14.74 -6.41 -25.95
CA GLN A 238 -13.75 -7.47 -26.19
C GLN A 238 -12.44 -7.18 -25.46
N TYR A 239 -11.99 -5.92 -25.47
CA TYR A 239 -10.82 -5.48 -24.74
C TYR A 239 -10.97 -5.69 -23.24
N LYS A 240 -12.11 -5.27 -22.66
CA LYS A 240 -12.42 -5.45 -21.24
C LYS A 240 -12.51 -6.92 -20.85
N GLN A 241 -13.11 -7.76 -21.68
CA GLN A 241 -13.18 -9.20 -21.46
C GLN A 241 -11.76 -9.79 -21.41
N LYS A 242 -10.96 -9.57 -22.46
CA LYS A 242 -9.57 -10.05 -22.52
C LYS A 242 -8.74 -9.55 -21.33
N TYR A 243 -8.88 -8.26 -21.01
CA TYR A 243 -8.23 -7.64 -19.85
C TYR A 243 -8.57 -8.38 -18.56
N ASN A 244 -9.85 -8.62 -18.28
CA ASN A 244 -10.27 -9.25 -17.04
C ASN A 244 -9.85 -10.73 -16.97
N GLU A 245 -9.93 -11.46 -18.08
CA GLU A 245 -9.46 -12.85 -18.16
C GLU A 245 -7.98 -12.95 -17.77
N GLU A 246 -7.13 -12.06 -18.29
CA GLU A 246 -5.70 -12.04 -17.94
C GLU A 246 -5.46 -11.51 -16.53
N TYR A 247 -6.11 -10.41 -16.15
CA TYR A 247 -5.91 -9.77 -14.84
C TYR A 247 -6.26 -10.73 -13.69
N PHE A 248 -7.42 -11.39 -13.76
CA PHE A 248 -7.87 -12.33 -12.72
C PHE A 248 -7.33 -13.75 -12.91
N GLY A 249 -6.95 -14.13 -14.13
CA GLY A 249 -6.34 -15.43 -14.43
C GLY A 249 -4.87 -15.56 -14.02
N SER A 250 -4.18 -14.43 -13.77
CA SER A 250 -2.76 -14.39 -13.39
C SER A 250 -2.44 -15.03 -12.03
N GLY A 251 -3.44 -15.29 -11.18
CA GLY A 251 -3.24 -15.89 -9.85
C GLY A 251 -2.42 -15.04 -8.88
N VAL A 252 -2.16 -13.77 -9.22
CA VAL A 252 -1.48 -12.81 -8.34
C VAL A 252 -2.47 -12.39 -7.25
N GLU A 253 -2.29 -12.88 -6.01
CA GLU A 253 -2.98 -12.34 -4.85
C GLU A 253 -2.58 -10.86 -4.69
N ILE A 254 -3.54 -9.95 -4.88
CA ILE A 254 -3.37 -8.50 -4.71
C ILE A 254 -3.46 -8.12 -3.23
#